data_AF-A0A7S4U934-F1
#
_entry.id   AF-A0A7S4U934-F1
#
_cell.length_a   1.000
_cell.length_b   1.000
_cell.length_c   1.000
_cell.angle_alpha   90.00
_cell.angle_beta   90.00
_cell.angle_gamma   90.00
#
_symmetry.space_group_name_H-M   'P 1'
#
loop_
_entity.id
_entity.type
_entity.pdbx_description
1 polymer ?
#
loop_
_entity_poly.entity_id
_entity_poly.type
_entity_poly.pdbx_seq_one_letter_code
_entity_poly.pdbx_strand_id
1 'polypeptide(L)'
;EHDELAELLMENGGGLEGEWLQEELVKAVSKCDLNQLSRLMWYAKDIPAAIKSTNQDGKSLVHVCAGSRDAKRAEMLQLLLSFGADTNLVDFYGNNAAMAIQERQDRELLEVLESPRVSLDLSSASTELKVGALAQSK
;
A
#
# COMPACT_ATOMS: atom_id res chain seq x y z
N GLU A 1 1.55 13.66 20.85
CA GLU A 1 0.99 15.01 20.58
C GLU A 1 0.82 15.34 19.08
N HIS A 2 1.28 14.50 18.13
CA HIS A 2 1.00 14.73 16.70
C HIS A 2 -0.27 14.05 16.18
N ASP A 3 -0.85 13.09 16.92
CA ASP A 3 -2.06 12.37 16.50
C ASP A 3 -3.33 13.24 16.54
N GLU A 4 -3.50 14.05 17.58
CA GLU A 4 -4.69 14.90 17.76
C GLU A 4 -4.80 16.00 16.70
N LEU A 5 -3.67 16.54 16.24
CA LEU A 5 -3.65 17.61 15.23
C LEU A 5 -3.93 17.05 13.83
N ALA A 6 -3.50 15.81 13.56
CA ALA A 6 -3.84 15.08 12.36
C ALA A 6 -5.33 14.66 12.34
N GLU A 7 -5.87 14.20 13.48
CA GLU A 7 -7.31 13.96 13.66
C GLU A 7 -8.12 15.23 13.43
N LEU A 8 -7.71 16.35 14.02
CA LEU A 8 -8.41 17.62 13.87
C LEU A 8 -8.40 18.14 12.42
N LEU A 9 -7.30 17.93 11.67
CA LEU A 9 -7.21 18.28 10.25
C LEU A 9 -8.03 17.33 9.36
N MET A 10 -8.06 16.03 9.69
CA MET A 10 -8.88 15.02 9.03
C MET A 10 -10.39 15.27 9.26
N GLU A 11 -10.80 15.64 10.47
CA GLU A 11 -12.19 15.94 10.82
C GLU A 11 -12.71 17.25 10.18
N ASN A 12 -11.83 18.24 9.97
CA ASN A 12 -12.21 19.53 9.38
C ASN A 12 -12.02 19.60 7.85
N GLY A 13 -11.70 18.49 7.18
CA GLY A 13 -11.55 18.42 5.72
C GLY A 13 -10.35 19.20 5.17
N GLY A 14 -9.36 19.51 6.01
CA GLY A 14 -8.19 20.30 5.63
C GLY A 14 -7.11 19.43 4.99
N GLY A 15 -6.88 19.58 3.68
CA GLY A 15 -5.64 19.18 3.02
C GLY A 15 -5.50 17.71 2.60
N LEU A 16 -6.54 16.88 2.67
CA LEU A 16 -6.48 15.46 2.26
C LEU A 16 -6.52 15.24 0.73
N GLU A 17 -5.92 16.13 -0.05
CA GLU A 17 -5.95 16.10 -1.51
C GLU A 17 -4.61 16.60 -2.08
N GLY A 18 -4.35 16.28 -3.36
CA GLY A 18 -3.20 16.81 -4.09
C GLY A 18 -1.84 16.31 -3.61
N GLU A 19 -0.81 17.17 -3.76
CA GLU A 19 0.60 16.82 -3.47
C GLU A 19 0.85 16.49 -2.00
N TRP A 20 0.19 17.19 -1.07
CA TRP A 20 0.34 16.93 0.37
C TRP A 20 -0.05 15.50 0.74
N LEU A 21 -1.20 15.02 0.22
CA LEU A 21 -1.66 13.66 0.46
C LEU A 21 -0.62 12.65 -0.07
N GLN A 22 -0.04 12.91 -1.24
CA GLN A 22 0.98 12.02 -1.81
C GLN A 22 2.25 11.98 -0.94
N GLU A 23 2.73 13.14 -0.48
CA GLU A 23 3.89 13.21 0.40
C GLU A 23 3.65 12.47 1.72
N GLU A 24 2.48 12.64 2.33
CA GLU A 24 2.17 11.98 3.60
C GLU A 24 1.95 10.46 3.42
N LEU A 25 1.37 10.02 2.30
CA LEU A 25 1.29 8.60 1.94
C LEU A 25 2.68 7.99 1.75
N VAL A 26 3.57 8.65 1.00
CA VAL A 26 4.96 8.21 0.81
C VAL A 26 5.69 8.12 2.14
N LYS A 27 5.50 9.10 3.02
CA LYS A 27 6.10 9.12 4.36
C LYS A 27 5.58 7.99 5.23
N ALA A 28 4.28 7.73 5.26
CA ALA A 28 3.67 6.61 5.98
C ALA A 28 4.24 5.26 5.49
N VAL A 29 4.30 5.05 4.18
CA VAL A 29 4.87 3.83 3.57
C VAL A 29 6.36 3.69 3.88
N SER A 30 7.14 4.76 3.76
CA SER A 30 8.59 4.75 4.01
C SER A 30 8.93 4.37 5.46
N LYS A 31 8.05 4.74 6.41
CA LYS A 31 8.18 4.41 7.84
C LYS A 31 7.48 3.09 8.21
N CYS A 32 6.85 2.42 7.26
CA CYS A 32 6.02 1.25 7.48
C CYS A 32 4.90 1.49 8.51
N ASP A 33 4.33 2.70 8.55
CA ASP A 33 3.28 3.07 9.49
C ASP A 33 1.89 2.68 8.94
N LEU A 34 1.48 1.44 9.22
CA LEU A 34 0.20 0.89 8.81
C LEU A 34 -0.99 1.69 9.36
N ASN A 35 -0.87 2.22 10.58
CA ASN A 35 -1.96 2.95 11.23
C ASN A 35 -2.16 4.31 10.57
N GLN A 36 -1.06 5.01 10.28
CA GLN A 36 -1.12 6.27 9.54
C GLN A 36 -1.63 6.05 8.11
N LEU A 37 -1.12 5.03 7.41
CA LEU A 37 -1.58 4.74 6.05
C LEU A 37 -3.07 4.41 6.02
N SER A 38 -3.55 3.54 6.92
CA SER A 38 -4.97 3.17 7.00
C SER A 38 -5.86 4.38 7.29
N ARG A 39 -5.42 5.28 8.18
CA ARG A 39 -6.15 6.52 8.47
C ARG A 39 -6.24 7.42 7.23
N LEU A 40 -5.11 7.67 6.55
CA LEU A 40 -5.10 8.48 5.31
C LEU A 40 -6.00 7.87 4.24
N MET A 41 -5.93 6.55 4.04
CA MET A 41 -6.75 5.80 3.07
C MET A 41 -8.24 5.83 3.37
N TRP A 42 -8.62 5.88 4.65
CA TRP A 42 -10.03 5.92 5.04
C TRP A 42 -10.65 7.32 4.88
N TYR A 43 -9.90 8.36 5.19
CA TYR A 43 -10.43 9.73 5.21
C TYR A 43 -10.25 10.51 3.90
N ALA A 44 -9.26 10.17 3.07
CA ALA A 44 -9.02 10.96 1.87
C ALA A 44 -10.06 10.70 0.77
N LYS A 45 -10.40 11.76 0.05
CA LYS A 45 -11.46 11.76 -0.96
C LYS A 45 -11.01 11.17 -2.30
N ASP A 46 -9.73 11.38 -2.65
CA ASP A 46 -9.12 11.02 -3.94
C ASP A 46 -8.07 9.89 -3.82
N ILE A 47 -8.35 8.88 -2.98
CA ILE A 47 -7.46 7.73 -2.80
C ILE A 47 -7.07 7.01 -4.10
N PRO A 48 -8.00 6.71 -5.03
CA PRO A 48 -7.62 5.99 -6.25
C PRO A 48 -6.59 6.74 -7.11
N ALA A 49 -6.61 8.07 -7.10
CA ALA A 49 -5.66 8.90 -7.82
C ALA A 49 -4.31 8.95 -7.08
N ALA A 50 -4.34 9.16 -5.77
CA ALA A 50 -3.13 9.25 -4.94
C ALA A 50 -2.36 7.91 -4.87
N ILE A 51 -3.06 6.77 -4.88
CA ILE A 51 -2.44 5.44 -4.82
C ILE A 51 -1.65 5.08 -6.08
N LYS A 52 -2.03 5.65 -7.22
CA LYS A 52 -1.38 5.43 -8.52
C LYS A 52 -0.33 6.48 -8.87
N SER A 53 -0.10 7.44 -7.98
CA SER A 53 0.87 8.49 -8.23
C SER A 53 2.30 8.01 -7.95
N THR A 54 3.25 8.84 -8.35
CA THR A 54 4.68 8.64 -8.14
C THR A 54 5.27 9.85 -7.46
N ASN A 55 6.29 9.64 -6.62
CA ASN A 55 7.04 10.73 -6.02
C ASN A 55 7.97 11.42 -7.04
N GLN A 56 8.80 12.36 -6.57
CA GLN A 56 9.77 13.11 -7.39
C GLN A 56 10.85 12.26 -8.07
N ASP A 57 11.02 10.99 -7.69
CA ASP A 57 11.94 10.03 -8.33
C ASP A 57 11.21 9.10 -9.32
N GLY A 58 9.91 9.31 -9.55
CA GLY A 58 9.07 8.39 -10.32
C GLY A 58 8.67 7.14 -9.53
N LYS A 59 8.98 7.05 -8.24
CA LYS A 59 8.66 5.87 -7.42
C LYS A 59 7.21 5.92 -6.95
N SER A 60 6.44 4.88 -7.30
CA SER A 60 5.13 4.64 -6.70
C SER A 60 5.23 4.19 -5.25
N LEU A 61 4.12 4.18 -4.51
CA LEU A 61 4.07 3.67 -3.14
C LEU A 61 4.58 2.22 -3.03
N VAL A 62 4.34 1.39 -4.06
CA VAL A 62 4.85 0.01 -4.11
C VAL A 62 6.39 -0.02 -4.17
N HIS A 63 7.02 0.90 -4.90
CA HIS A 63 8.49 1.01 -4.92
C HIS A 63 9.04 1.41 -3.54
N VAL A 64 8.39 2.37 -2.89
CA VAL A 64 8.78 2.83 -1.55
C VAL A 64 8.67 1.67 -0.56
N CYS A 65 7.57 0.90 -0.63
CA CYS A 65 7.36 -0.29 0.19
C CYS A 65 8.43 -1.36 -0.06
N ALA A 66 8.73 -1.67 -1.34
CA ALA A 66 9.75 -2.64 -1.74
C ALA A 66 11.17 -2.25 -1.28
N GLY A 67 11.46 -0.95 -1.19
CA GLY A 67 12.73 -0.44 -0.69
C GLY A 67 12.89 -0.50 0.83
N SER A 68 11.79 -0.65 1.57
CA SER A 68 11.79 -0.71 3.03
C SER A 68 12.50 -1.96 3.55
N ARG A 69 13.06 -1.87 4.77
CA ARG A 69 13.65 -3.00 5.51
C ARG A 69 12.80 -3.42 6.69
N ASP A 70 11.62 -2.84 6.83
CA ASP A 70 10.75 -3.11 7.97
C ASP A 70 10.16 -4.53 7.88
N ALA A 71 9.90 -5.14 9.04
CA ALA A 71 9.25 -6.45 9.12
C ALA A 71 7.80 -6.40 8.62
N LYS A 72 7.12 -5.26 8.77
CA LYS A 72 5.70 -5.10 8.39
C LYS A 72 5.46 -4.79 6.91
N ARG A 73 6.52 -4.83 6.08
CA ARG A 73 6.42 -4.48 4.66
C ARG A 73 5.46 -5.38 3.87
N ALA A 74 5.30 -6.65 4.28
CA ALA A 74 4.34 -7.56 3.67
C ALA A 74 2.89 -7.09 3.89
N GLU A 75 2.54 -6.75 5.13
CA GLU A 75 1.22 -6.18 5.48
C GLU A 75 0.99 -4.83 4.79
N MET A 76 2.04 -4.00 4.72
CA MET A 76 2.01 -2.70 4.05
C MET A 76 1.71 -2.87 2.55
N LEU A 77 2.39 -3.82 1.89
CA LEU A 77 2.15 -4.13 0.49
C LEU A 77 0.74 -4.68 0.26
N GLN A 78 0.26 -5.59 1.12
CA GLN A 78 -1.12 -6.10 1.04
C GLN A 78 -2.15 -4.98 1.11
N LEU A 79 -1.95 -4.03 2.03
CA LEU A 79 -2.84 -2.87 2.17
C LEU A 79 -2.82 -2.02 0.90
N LEU A 80 -1.64 -1.64 0.39
CA LEU A 80 -1.53 -0.88 -0.86
C LEU A 80 -2.23 -1.57 -2.04
N LEU A 81 -2.04 -2.88 -2.19
CA LEU A 81 -2.67 -3.67 -3.25
C LEU A 81 -4.20 -3.74 -3.11
N SER A 82 -4.71 -3.82 -1.88
CA SER A 82 -6.16 -3.81 -1.61
C SER A 82 -6.84 -2.51 -2.06
N PHE A 83 -6.11 -1.39 -2.01
CA PHE A 83 -6.56 -0.09 -2.51
C PHE A 83 -6.27 0.14 -4.00
N GLY A 84 -5.78 -0.88 -4.71
CA GLY A 84 -5.59 -0.84 -6.16
C GLY A 84 -4.27 -0.20 -6.62
N ALA A 85 -3.22 -0.26 -5.79
CA ALA A 85 -1.88 0.16 -6.18
C ALA A 85 -1.41 -0.58 -7.44
N ASP A 86 -0.81 0.18 -8.36
CA ASP A 86 -0.24 -0.38 -9.59
C ASP A 86 1.21 -0.80 -9.36
N THR A 87 1.45 -2.09 -9.56
CA THR A 87 2.75 -2.74 -9.40
C THR A 87 3.61 -2.68 -10.66
N ASN A 88 3.01 -2.30 -11.80
CA ASN A 88 3.69 -2.24 -13.09
C ASN A 88 4.28 -0.85 -13.40
N LEU A 89 4.02 0.14 -12.54
CA LEU A 89 4.67 1.44 -12.67
C LEU A 89 6.19 1.26 -12.61
N VAL A 90 6.89 2.10 -13.35
CA VAL A 90 8.36 2.14 -13.38
C VAL A 90 8.83 3.49 -12.84
N ASP A 91 9.93 3.47 -12.10
CA ASP A 91 10.62 4.68 -11.69
C ASP A 91 11.37 5.35 -12.86
N PHE A 92 12.04 6.47 -12.60
CA PHE A 92 12.82 7.18 -13.64
C PHE A 92 14.02 6.39 -14.20
N TYR A 93 14.41 5.30 -13.55
CA TYR A 93 15.43 4.38 -14.04
C TYR A 93 14.84 3.24 -14.88
N GLY A 94 13.52 3.20 -15.05
CA GLY A 94 12.82 2.13 -15.74
C GLY A 94 12.62 0.88 -14.88
N ASN A 95 12.86 0.98 -13.56
CA ASN A 95 12.71 -0.14 -12.65
C ASN A 95 11.29 -0.18 -12.10
N ASN A 96 10.61 -1.32 -12.18
CA ASN A 96 9.38 -1.58 -11.42
C ASN A 96 9.69 -2.10 -10.01
N ALA A 97 8.69 -2.10 -9.14
CA ALA A 97 8.87 -2.57 -7.77
C ALA A 97 9.27 -4.05 -7.69
N ALA A 98 8.75 -4.91 -8.58
CA ALA A 98 9.06 -6.33 -8.59
C ALA A 98 10.56 -6.59 -8.79
N MET A 99 11.23 -5.84 -9.67
CA MET A 99 12.68 -5.96 -9.89
C MET A 99 13.46 -5.65 -8.61
N ALA A 100 13.08 -4.60 -7.87
CA ALA A 100 13.73 -4.28 -6.59
C ALA A 100 13.55 -5.38 -5.53
N ILE A 101 12.38 -6.05 -5.51
CA ILE A 101 12.11 -7.17 -4.59
C ILE A 101 12.94 -8.40 -4.99
N GLN A 102 13.00 -8.71 -6.29
CA GLN A 102 13.76 -9.84 -6.84
C GLN A 102 15.26 -9.71 -6.57
N GLU A 103 15.84 -8.51 -6.77
CA GLU A 103 17.25 -8.25 -6.49
C GLU A 103 17.62 -8.52 -5.02
N ARG A 104 16.68 -8.29 -4.10
CA ARG A 104 16.86 -8.51 -2.66
C ARG A 104 16.55 -9.94 -2.24
N GLN A 105 16.06 -10.78 -3.17
CA GLN A 105 15.62 -12.15 -2.92
C GLN A 105 14.55 -12.26 -1.82
N ASP A 106 13.69 -11.25 -1.74
CA ASP A 106 12.67 -11.13 -0.70
C ASP A 106 11.42 -11.93 -1.07
N ARG A 107 11.47 -13.24 -0.82
CA ARG A 107 10.42 -14.19 -1.21
C ARG A 107 9.06 -13.87 -0.62
N GLU A 108 9.02 -13.44 0.63
CA GLU A 108 7.78 -13.07 1.32
C GLU A 108 7.04 -11.96 0.56
N LEU A 109 7.78 -10.93 0.13
CA LEU A 109 7.19 -9.80 -0.56
C LEU A 109 6.82 -10.12 -2.02
N LEU A 110 7.56 -11.04 -2.67
CA LEU A 110 7.17 -11.60 -3.97
C LEU A 110 5.88 -12.40 -3.89
N GLU A 111 5.73 -13.25 -2.88
CA GLU A 111 4.50 -14.02 -2.66
C GLU A 111 3.29 -13.10 -2.47
N VAL A 112 3.45 -11.99 -1.75
CA VAL A 112 2.37 -10.99 -1.60
C VAL A 112 2.03 -10.33 -2.94
N LEU A 113 3.04 -10.01 -3.77
CA LEU A 113 2.84 -9.37 -5.07
C LEU A 113 2.17 -10.30 -6.09
N GLU A 114 2.51 -11.59 -6.05
CA GLU A 114 1.97 -12.64 -6.92
C GLU A 114 0.64 -13.19 -6.42
N SER A 115 0.33 -13.01 -5.13
CA SER A 115 -0.93 -13.43 -4.54
C SER A 115 -2.10 -12.80 -5.32
N PRO A 116 -3.13 -13.59 -5.67
CA PRO A 116 -4.32 -13.05 -6.30
C PRO A 116 -4.85 -11.92 -5.43
N ARG A 117 -5.06 -10.74 -6.02
CA ARG A 117 -5.51 -9.52 -5.34
C ARG A 117 -6.69 -9.85 -4.43
N VAL A 118 -6.43 -10.15 -3.17
CA VAL A 118 -7.47 -10.39 -2.19
C VAL A 118 -8.05 -9.01 -1.96
N SER A 119 -9.24 -8.78 -2.51
CA SER A 119 -10.10 -7.70 -2.06
C SER A 119 -10.31 -7.93 -0.57
N LEU A 120 -9.49 -7.27 0.25
CA LEU A 120 -9.73 -7.10 1.67
C LEU A 120 -11.02 -6.31 1.77
N ASP A 121 -12.13 -7.04 1.85
CA ASP A 121 -13.41 -6.46 2.16
C ASP A 121 -13.35 -5.96 3.61
N LEU A 122 -13.00 -4.67 3.76
CA LEU A 122 -12.94 -3.96 5.03
C LEU A 122 -14.30 -3.91 5.75
N SER A 123 -15.37 -4.46 5.17
CA SER A 123 -16.68 -4.60 5.82
C SER A 123 -16.89 -5.94 6.56
N SER A 124 -16.03 -6.94 6.36
CA SER A 124 -16.21 -8.25 7.00
C SER A 124 -15.33 -8.43 8.24
N ALA A 125 -15.66 -7.67 9.29
CA ALA A 125 -15.44 -8.14 10.65
C ALA A 125 -16.43 -9.30 10.94
N SER A 126 -16.40 -10.38 10.16
CA SER A 126 -17.01 -11.69 10.46
C SER A 126 -16.75 -12.69 9.33
N THR A 127 -16.39 -13.91 9.75
CA THR A 127 -16.57 -15.20 9.07
C THR A 127 -15.59 -15.63 7.97
N GLU A 128 -14.71 -16.54 8.41
CA GLU A 128 -14.34 -17.82 7.78
C GLU A 128 -13.25 -17.85 6.69
N LEU A 129 -12.08 -18.27 7.16
CA LEU A 129 -11.23 -19.29 6.53
C LEU A 129 -11.99 -20.14 5.49
N LYS A 130 -11.63 -19.96 4.21
CA LYS A 130 -11.76 -21.01 3.21
C LYS A 130 -10.39 -21.33 2.63
N VAL A 131 -9.53 -21.88 3.49
CA VAL A 131 -8.48 -22.79 3.04
C VAL A 131 -9.13 -24.12 2.65
N GLY A 132 -8.83 -24.59 1.44
CA GLY A 132 -9.06 -25.98 1.05
C GLY A 132 -10.18 -26.19 0.04
N ALA A 133 -9.83 -26.33 -1.23
CA ALA A 133 -10.03 -27.58 -1.96
C ALA A 133 -9.45 -27.47 -3.39
N LEU A 134 -8.16 -27.80 -3.50
CA LEU A 134 -7.68 -28.57 -4.64
C LEU A 134 -8.39 -29.93 -4.61
N ALA A 135 -9.19 -30.23 -5.62
CA ALA A 135 -9.51 -31.58 -6.09
C ALA A 135 -10.02 -31.42 -7.54
N GLN A 136 -9.16 -31.50 -8.55
CA GLN A 136 -8.86 -32.72 -9.32
C GLN A 136 -10.11 -33.48 -9.83
N SER A 137 -10.15 -33.60 -11.17
CA SER A 137 -10.49 -34.84 -11.90
C SER A 137 -11.97 -35.24 -12.02
N LYS A 138 -12.65 -34.82 -13.08
CA LYS A 138 -12.87 -35.57 -14.35
C LYS A 138 -13.89 -34.85 -15.23
#